data_AF-A0A1S8CCC9-F1
#
_entry.id   AF-A0A1S8CCC9-F1
#
_cell.length_a   1.000
_cell.length_b   1.000
_cell.length_c   1.000
_cell.angle_alpha   90.00
_cell.angle_beta   90.00
_cell.angle_gamma   90.00
#
_symmetry.space_group_name_H-M   'P 1'
#
loop_
_entity.id
_entity.type
_entity.pdbx_description
1 polymer ?
#
loop_
_entity_poly.entity_id
_entity_poly.type
_entity_poly.pdbx_seq_one_letter_code
_entity_poly.pdbx_strand_id
1 'polypeptide(L)' 'PARATAFRAGDVLDVVVHWSRAAGGPVETIRVHRREDECSELSVRFIGLSEKDQDAIRARVFAGLRDLRQRGLL' A
#
# COMPACT_ATOMS: atom_id res chain seq x y z
N PRO A 1 -15.69 -5.72 16.08
CA PRO A 1 -14.37 -6.35 16.29
C PRO A 1 -13.93 -7.12 15.03
N ALA A 2 -13.03 -6.53 14.24
CA ALA A 2 -12.47 -7.20 13.08
C ALA A 2 -11.66 -8.42 13.59
N ARG A 3 -12.10 -9.63 13.22
CA ARG A 3 -11.33 -10.86 13.45
C ARG A 3 -9.92 -10.61 12.92
N ALA A 4 -8.90 -10.84 13.76
CA ALA A 4 -7.52 -10.88 13.32
C ALA A 4 -7.36 -12.03 12.33
N THR A 5 -7.61 -11.76 11.05
CA THR A 5 -7.26 -12.68 9.98
C THR A 5 -5.74 -12.73 9.94
N ALA A 6 -5.16 -13.88 10.28
CA ALA A 6 -3.72 -14.07 10.21
C ALA A 6 -3.32 -14.12 8.73
N PHE A 7 -2.97 -12.96 8.17
CA PHE A 7 -2.43 -12.83 6.82
C PHE A 7 -1.17 -13.68 6.64
N ARG A 8 -0.97 -14.21 5.44
CA ARG A 8 0.18 -15.03 5.06
C ARG A 8 0.79 -14.50 3.77
N ALA A 9 2.09 -14.77 3.59
CA ALA A 9 2.72 -14.55 2.29
C ALA A 9 2.04 -15.44 1.23
N GLY A 10 1.78 -14.87 0.06
CA GLY A 10 1.00 -15.48 -1.02
C GLY A 10 -0.51 -15.20 -0.96
N ASP A 11 -1.04 -14.64 0.13
CA ASP A 11 -2.46 -14.26 0.19
C ASP A 11 -2.77 -13.17 -0.83
N VAL A 12 -3.84 -13.37 -1.60
CA VAL A 12 -4.41 -12.35 -2.49
C VAL A 12 -5.49 -11.58 -1.75
N LEU A 13 -5.31 -10.27 -1.64
CA LEU A 13 -6.22 -9.36 -0.96
C LEU A 13 -6.74 -8.32 -1.95
N ASP A 14 -8.01 -7.92 -1.84
CA ASP A 14 -8.50 -6.75 -2.57
C ASP A 14 -8.26 -5.50 -1.74
N VAL A 15 -7.49 -4.54 -2.27
CA VAL A 15 -7.04 -3.35 -1.53
C VAL A 15 -7.43 -2.08 -2.28
N VAL A 16 -7.96 -1.12 -1.54
CA VAL A 16 -8.20 0.24 -2.02
C VAL A 16 -7.30 1.21 -1.25
N VAL A 17 -6.51 1.99 -1.99
CA VAL A 17 -5.68 3.07 -1.47
C VAL A 17 -6.41 4.39 -1.70
N HIS A 18 -6.51 5.20 -0.64
CA HIS A 18 -7.19 6.48 -0.67
C HIS A 18 -6.19 7.64 -0.53
N TRP A 19 -6.14 8.52 -1.53
CA TRP A 19 -5.36 9.76 -1.50
C TRP A 19 -6.04 10.82 -2.38
N SER A 20 -6.95 11.66 -1.87
CA SER A 20 -7.80 12.59 -2.70
C SER A 20 -8.66 11.96 -3.82
N ARG A 21 -8.38 10.70 -4.19
CA ARG A 21 -9.05 9.78 -5.08
C ARG A 21 -8.85 8.37 -4.52
N ALA A 22 -9.65 7.41 -4.96
CA ALA A 22 -9.44 6.00 -4.68
C ALA A 22 -8.78 5.32 -5.90
N ALA A 23 -7.84 4.43 -5.66
CA ALA A 23 -7.47 3.41 -6.64
C ALA A 23 -7.16 2.10 -5.91
N GLY A 24 -7.37 0.99 -6.57
CA GLY A 24 -7.27 -0.30 -5.91
C GLY A 24 -7.36 -1.46 -6.88
N GLY A 25 -7.25 -2.64 -6.31
CA GLY A 25 -7.32 -3.91 -7.01
C GLY A 25 -6.64 -5.02 -6.20
N PRO A 26 -6.55 -6.21 -6.79
CA PRO A 26 -5.93 -7.34 -6.11
C PRO A 26 -4.45 -7.07 -5.87
N VAL A 27 -3.99 -7.43 -4.67
CA VAL A 27 -2.58 -7.41 -4.27
C VAL A 27 -2.19 -8.78 -3.74
N GLU A 28 -0.95 -9.17 -4.00
CA GLU A 28 -0.33 -10.33 -3.37
C GLU A 28 0.45 -9.90 -2.13
N THR A 29 0.26 -10.60 -1.03
CA THR A 29 1.08 -10.41 0.18
C THR A 29 2.46 -11.00 -0.02
N ILE A 30 3.49 -10.18 -0.01
CA ILE A 30 4.89 -10.59 -0.18
C ILE A 30 5.53 -10.90 1.18
N ARG A 31 5.23 -10.09 2.20
CA ARG A 31 5.78 -10.26 3.55
C ARG A 31 4.78 -9.81 4.61
N VAL A 32 4.77 -10.52 5.72
CA VAL A 32 3.97 -10.21 6.91
C VAL A 32 4.92 -9.91 8.06
N HIS A 33 4.75 -8.75 8.68
CA HIS A 33 5.48 -8.31 9.85
C HIS A 33 4.49 -8.12 11.00
N ARG A 34 4.81 -8.68 12.17
CA ARG A 34 4.08 -8.37 13.40
C ARG A 34 4.66 -7.11 14.00
N ARG A 35 3.86 -6.08 14.18
CA ARG A 35 4.27 -4.85 14.88
C ARG A 35 4.09 -5.03 16.39
N GLU A 36 4.81 -4.22 17.16
CA GLU A 36 4.73 -4.21 18.63
C GLU A 36 3.35 -3.77 19.13
N ASP A 37 2.61 -3.00 18.33
CA ASP A 37 1.26 -2.49 18.63
C ASP A 37 0.13 -3.47 18.27
N GLU A 38 0.45 -4.77 18.22
CA GLU A 38 -0.45 -5.88 17.84
C GLU A 38 -1.09 -5.75 16.45
N CYS A 39 -0.67 -4.77 15.64
CA CYS A 39 -1.09 -4.65 14.25
C CYS A 39 -0.21 -5.52 13.35
N SER A 40 -0.81 -5.98 12.25
CA SER A 40 -0.07 -6.62 11.16
C SER A 40 0.37 -5.55 10.17
N GLU A 41 1.65 -5.58 9.81
CA GLU A 41 2.19 -4.82 8.68
C GLU A 41 2.42 -5.76 7.51
N LEU A 42 1.94 -5.36 6.34
CA LEU A 42 2.00 -6.18 5.13
C LEU A 42 2.82 -5.44 4.06
N SER A 43 3.83 -6.11 3.52
CA SER A 43 4.39 -5.74 2.23
C SER A 43 3.57 -6.44 1.16
N VAL A 44 2.94 -5.67 0.27
CA VAL A 44 2.08 -6.20 -0.78
C VAL A 44 2.53 -5.72 -2.15
N ARG A 45 2.16 -6.48 -3.19
CA ARG A 45 2.41 -6.14 -4.60
C ARG A 45 1.09 -6.13 -5.36
N PHE A 46 0.78 -5.04 -6.05
CA PHE A 46 -0.40 -4.99 -6.93
C PHE A 46 -0.29 -6.01 -8.06
N ILE A 47 -1.41 -6.68 -8.35
CA ILE A 47 -1.59 -7.60 -9.48
C ILE A 47 -2.52 -6.92 -10.48
N GLY A 48 -2.02 -6.61 -11.68
CA GLY A 48 -2.88 -6.10 -12.75
C GLY A 48 -3.44 -4.69 -12.54
N LEU A 49 -2.72 -3.83 -11.80
CA LEU A 49 -3.09 -2.42 -11.66
C LEU A 49 -3.09 -1.73 -13.03
N SER A 50 -4.15 -0.99 -13.36
CA SER A 50 -4.25 -0.28 -14.65
C SER A 50 -3.11 0.72 -14.82
N GLU A 51 -2.64 0.95 -16.05
CA GLU A 51 -1.59 1.95 -16.32
C GLU A 51 -1.98 3.34 -15.80
N LYS A 52 -3.25 3.72 -16.00
CA LYS A 52 -3.82 4.97 -15.48
C LYS A 52 -3.68 5.09 -13.96
N ASP A 53 -3.89 3.99 -13.22
CA ASP A 53 -3.75 3.99 -11.77
C ASP A 53 -2.29 3.93 -11.32
N GLN A 54 -1.44 3.19 -12.03
CA GLN A 54 0.00 3.20 -11.82
C GLN A 54 0.59 4.61 -11.97
N ASP A 55 0.24 5.32 -13.04
CA ASP A 55 0.73 6.68 -13.30
C ASP A 55 0.28 7.68 -12.25
N ALA A 56 -0.97 7.58 -11.81
CA ALA A 56 -1.49 8.45 -10.78
C ALA A 56 -0.88 8.17 -9.39
N ILE A 57 -0.63 6.90 -9.06
CA ILE A 57 0.12 6.54 -7.85
C ILE A 57 1.54 7.08 -7.94
N ARG A 58 2.23 6.89 -9.08
CA ARG A 58 3.59 7.39 -9.30
C ARG A 58 3.68 8.90 -9.14
N ALA A 59 2.76 9.65 -9.77
CA ALA A 59 2.68 11.10 -9.65
C ALA A 59 2.50 11.54 -8.18
N ARG A 60 1.62 10.87 -7.42
CA ARG A 60 1.39 11.17 -6.01
C ARG A 60 2.60 10.88 -5.13
N VAL A 61 3.23 9.73 -5.30
CA VAL A 61 4.42 9.31 -4.55
C VAL A 61 5.55 10.31 -4.80
N PHE A 62 5.82 10.66 -6.06
CA PHE A 62 6.85 11.63 -6.39
C PHE A 62 6.56 13.04 -5.87
N ALA A 63 5.30 13.47 -5.90
CA ALA A 63 4.91 14.74 -5.27
C ALA A 63 5.19 14.73 -3.76
N GLY A 64 4.86 13.63 -3.08
CA GLY A 64 5.13 13.47 -1.65
C GLY A 64 6.63 13.45 -1.32
N LEU A 65 7.43 12.69 -2.08
CA LEU A 65 8.89 12.65 -1.92
C LEU A 65 9.53 14.03 -2.16
N ARG A 66 9.01 14.80 -3.13
CA ARG A 66 9.49 16.16 -3.39
C ARG A 66 9.17 17.11 -2.23
N ASP A 67 7.95 17.05 -1.68
CA ASP A 67 7.57 17.84 -0.50
C ASP A 67 8.47 17.52 0.71
N LEU A 68 8.68 16.23 0.99
CA LEU A 68 9.53 15.80 2.09
C LEU A 68 10.97 16.28 1.93
N ARG A 69 11.53 16.22 0.71
CA ARG A 69 12.86 16.76 0.42
C ARG A 69 12.94 18.28 0.60
N GLN A 70 11.93 19.02 0.15
CA GLN A 70 11.88 20.48 0.33
C GLN A 70 11.84 20.88 1.81
N ARG A 71 11.28 20.00 2.66
CA ARG A 71 11.21 20.18 4.11
C ARG A 71 12.44 19.65 4.86
N GLY A 72 13.42 19.08 4.18
CA GLY A 72 14.63 18.50 4.79
C GLY A 72 14.37 17.23 5.60
N LEU A 73 13.30 16.49 5.30
CA LEU A 73 12.90 15.25 5.99
C LEU A 73 13.34 13.97 5.24
N LEU A 74 13.96 14.14 4.07
CA LEU A 74 14.53 13.10 3.20
C LEU A 74 15.84 13.59 2.58
#